data_AF-A0A7S2L001-F1
#
_entry.id   AF-A0A7S2L001-F1
#
_cell.length_a   1.000
_cell.length_b   1.000
_cell.length_c   1.000
_cell.angle_alpha   90.00
_cell.angle_beta   90.00
_cell.angle_gamma   90.00
#
_symmetry.space_group_name_H-M   'P 1'
#
loop_
_entity.id
_entity.type
_entity.pdbx_description
1 polymer ?
#
loop_
_entity_poly.entity_id
_entity_poly.type
_entity_poly.pdbx_seq_one_letter_code
_entity_poly.pdbx_strand_id
1 'polypeptide(L)'
;GRVHRSADIYNSVNMITEVFGEDKANYSLDLISGVPGLTLAGWTDALHKAVSLRPKPKHISVYDLQVESGTTFGKWYADAVEEKEDDEGATKLARIPPATSLLHPSLPSADDCAFMYRYASGYLRARSYEHYEISSYALQDGIGRPHRSKHNQIYWEIGGKWYAIGLGATSNVNGTRYSRPRALSEYNGWTKDLGKDDSSNDPPWMSNDSEQGSNQTADKDDALLDIILTRLRTKDGLDLDWIANNEKYGDSYVEAIKRGVKYFEDTELVTVSPGRIKLTDPDGFLFSNNIISNIFAQLDDDTD
;
A
#
# COMPACT_ATOMS: atom_id res chain seq x y z
N GLY A 1 14.30 17.89 1.11
CA GLY A 1 13.16 17.84 0.17
C GLY A 1 13.55 17.07 -1.08
N ARG A 2 12.58 16.69 -1.93
CA ARG A 2 12.86 16.05 -3.23
C ARG A 2 13.73 16.97 -4.09
N VAL A 3 14.77 16.42 -4.70
CA VAL A 3 15.77 17.19 -5.47
C VAL A 3 15.37 17.40 -6.93
N HIS A 4 14.42 16.61 -7.45
CA HIS A 4 13.93 16.74 -8.82
C HIS A 4 12.88 17.85 -8.95
N ARG A 5 12.74 18.36 -10.18
CA ARG A 5 11.77 19.35 -10.61
C ARG A 5 10.82 18.72 -11.63
N SER A 6 9.69 19.39 -11.91
CA SER A 6 8.74 18.91 -12.93
C SER A 6 9.38 18.76 -14.32
N ALA A 7 10.35 19.61 -14.66
CA ALA A 7 11.10 19.52 -15.92
C ALA A 7 11.83 18.16 -16.09
N ASP A 8 12.32 17.58 -14.99
CA ASP A 8 13.04 16.32 -15.02
C ASP A 8 12.13 15.16 -15.45
N ILE A 9 10.84 15.22 -15.12
CA ILE A 9 9.84 14.23 -15.56
C ILE A 9 9.76 14.22 -17.09
N TYR A 10 9.60 15.40 -17.71
CA TYR A 10 9.50 15.51 -19.17
C TYR A 10 10.79 15.08 -19.85
N ASN A 11 11.95 15.45 -19.30
CA ASN A 11 13.25 15.02 -19.81
C ASN A 11 13.39 13.48 -19.75
N SER A 12 13.00 12.84 -18.64
CA SER A 12 13.02 11.39 -18.52
C SER A 12 12.08 10.70 -19.51
N VAL A 13 10.87 11.24 -19.71
CA VAL A 13 9.93 10.69 -20.71
C VAL A 13 10.48 10.84 -22.13
N ASN A 14 11.10 11.97 -22.47
CA ASN A 14 11.76 12.15 -23.76
C ASN A 14 12.87 11.12 -23.96
N MET A 15 13.73 10.90 -22.96
CA MET A 15 14.79 9.88 -23.04
C MET A 15 14.23 8.47 -23.23
N ILE A 16 13.17 8.11 -22.50
CA ILE A 16 12.48 6.81 -22.69
C ILE A 16 11.95 6.70 -24.11
N THR A 17 11.38 7.77 -24.65
CA THR A 17 10.82 7.82 -26.00
C THR A 17 11.91 7.69 -27.07
N GLU A 18 13.04 8.37 -26.91
CA GLU A 18 14.18 8.28 -27.82
C GLU A 18 14.74 6.85 -27.91
N VAL A 19 14.80 6.14 -26.78
CA VAL A 19 15.37 4.79 -26.71
C VAL A 19 14.37 3.72 -27.18
N PHE A 20 13.11 3.80 -26.75
CA PHE A 20 12.13 2.73 -26.95
C PHE A 20 11.08 3.04 -28.03
N GLY A 21 10.93 4.30 -28.44
CA GLY A 21 9.83 4.77 -29.28
C GLY A 21 8.50 4.84 -28.53
N GLU A 22 7.50 5.48 -29.14
CA GLU A 22 6.19 5.67 -28.49
C GLU A 22 5.46 4.35 -28.22
N ASP A 23 5.58 3.38 -29.12
CA ASP A 23 4.82 2.12 -29.04
C ASP A 23 5.34 1.17 -27.97
N LYS A 24 6.66 1.15 -27.73
CA LYS A 24 7.30 0.20 -26.80
C LYS A 24 7.69 0.81 -25.47
N ALA A 25 7.60 2.13 -25.31
CA ALA A 25 7.81 2.78 -24.03
C ALA A 25 6.84 2.22 -22.97
N ASN A 26 7.41 1.65 -21.93
CA ASN A 26 6.69 1.06 -20.82
C ASN A 26 7.33 1.52 -19.51
N TYR A 27 6.67 2.44 -18.84
CA TYR A 27 7.15 3.05 -17.61
C TYR A 27 6.00 3.32 -16.65
N SER A 28 6.34 3.41 -15.36
CA SER A 28 5.45 3.81 -14.28
C SER A 28 5.64 5.28 -13.92
N LEU A 29 4.57 5.90 -13.42
CA LEU A 29 4.61 7.24 -12.86
C LEU A 29 3.94 7.24 -11.48
N ASP A 30 4.66 7.68 -10.46
CA ASP A 30 4.19 7.67 -9.08
C ASP A 30 3.81 9.09 -8.64
N LEU A 31 2.58 9.23 -8.18
CA LEU A 31 2.00 10.46 -7.66
C LEU A 31 1.71 10.29 -6.17
N ILE A 32 1.89 11.36 -5.41
CA ILE A 32 1.53 11.41 -3.99
C ILE A 32 0.52 12.55 -3.82
N SER A 33 -0.70 12.22 -3.40
CA SER A 33 -1.74 13.15 -2.97
C SER A 33 -1.56 13.51 -1.49
N GLY A 34 -2.36 14.42 -0.95
CA GLY A 34 -2.27 14.77 0.47
C GLY A 34 -1.00 15.52 0.90
N VAL A 35 -0.10 15.88 -0.03
CA VAL A 35 1.15 16.58 0.33
C VAL A 35 0.88 18.02 0.78
N PRO A 36 1.71 18.59 1.69
CA PRO A 36 1.52 19.94 2.18
C PRO A 36 1.35 20.99 1.09
N GLY A 37 0.30 21.80 1.20
CA GLY A 37 -0.02 22.87 0.25
C GLY A 37 -0.64 22.41 -1.08
N LEU A 38 -0.87 21.10 -1.27
CA LEU A 38 -1.58 20.60 -2.44
C LEU A 38 -3.06 20.97 -2.36
N THR A 39 -3.51 21.80 -3.29
CA THR A 39 -4.93 22.14 -3.44
C THR A 39 -5.66 21.11 -4.31
N LEU A 40 -6.99 21.04 -4.22
CA LEU A 40 -7.79 20.21 -5.12
C LEU A 40 -7.53 20.54 -6.60
N ALA A 41 -7.45 21.83 -6.95
CA ALA A 41 -7.10 22.28 -8.28
C ALA A 41 -5.70 21.79 -8.71
N GLY A 42 -4.71 21.92 -7.82
CA GLY A 42 -3.35 21.41 -8.06
C GLY A 42 -3.33 19.89 -8.27
N TRP A 43 -4.13 19.14 -7.52
CA TRP A 43 -4.28 17.70 -7.70
C TRP A 43 -4.89 17.34 -9.05
N THR A 44 -5.98 18.01 -9.44
CA THR A 44 -6.60 17.78 -10.75
C THR A 44 -5.66 18.09 -11.92
N ASP A 45 -4.85 19.15 -11.80
CA ASP A 45 -3.84 19.52 -12.80
C ASP A 45 -2.69 18.50 -12.86
N ALA A 46 -2.24 17.98 -11.71
CA ALA A 46 -1.21 16.94 -11.65
C ALA A 46 -1.65 15.66 -12.37
N LEU A 47 -2.88 15.19 -12.12
CA LEU A 47 -3.47 14.05 -12.82
C LEU A 47 -3.64 14.32 -14.31
N HIS A 48 -4.05 15.54 -14.68
CA HIS A 48 -4.15 15.96 -16.08
C HIS A 48 -2.80 15.90 -16.80
N LYS A 49 -1.74 16.43 -16.18
CA LYS A 49 -0.39 16.38 -16.73
C LYS A 49 0.11 14.96 -16.88
N ALA A 50 -0.11 14.10 -15.88
CA ALA A 50 0.28 12.70 -15.90
C ALA A 50 -0.29 11.93 -17.11
N VAL A 51 -1.60 12.02 -17.34
CA VAL A 51 -2.27 11.33 -18.47
C VAL A 51 -2.01 11.98 -19.83
N SER A 52 -1.55 13.23 -19.84
CA SER A 52 -1.20 13.99 -21.05
C SER A 52 0.22 13.71 -21.54
N LEU A 53 1.07 13.06 -20.74
CA LEU A 53 2.38 12.59 -21.18
C LEU A 53 2.28 11.70 -22.42
N ARG A 54 3.24 11.83 -23.33
CA ARG A 54 3.39 11.00 -24.51
C ARG A 54 4.83 10.49 -24.59
N PRO A 55 5.03 9.17 -24.71
CA PRO A 55 4.04 8.09 -24.64
C PRO A 55 3.35 8.05 -23.27
N LYS A 56 2.11 7.56 -23.22
CA LYS A 56 1.34 7.49 -21.96
C LYS A 56 2.03 6.53 -20.97
N PRO A 57 2.09 6.87 -19.67
CA PRO A 57 2.56 5.92 -18.67
C PRO A 57 1.66 4.69 -18.69
N LYS A 58 2.25 3.50 -18.81
CA LYS A 58 1.48 2.25 -18.80
C LYS A 58 0.97 1.92 -17.41
N HIS A 59 1.60 2.49 -16.40
CA HIS A 59 1.27 2.30 -15.00
C HIS A 59 1.32 3.64 -14.26
N ILE A 60 0.33 3.93 -13.43
CA ILE A 60 0.33 5.09 -12.53
C ILE A 60 0.04 4.58 -11.11
N SER A 61 0.88 4.94 -10.15
CA SER A 61 0.57 4.77 -8.73
C SER A 61 0.17 6.11 -8.12
N VAL A 62 -0.86 6.10 -7.29
CA VAL A 62 -1.38 7.22 -6.52
C VAL A 62 -1.37 6.82 -5.06
N TYR A 63 -0.43 7.39 -4.32
CA TYR A 63 -0.33 7.22 -2.88
C TYR A 63 -1.00 8.39 -2.17
N ASP A 64 -1.57 8.13 -1.00
CA ASP A 64 -1.88 9.17 -0.04
C ASP A 64 -0.66 9.41 0.86
N LEU A 65 -0.42 10.65 1.25
CA LEU A 65 0.69 10.96 2.13
C LEU A 65 0.38 10.47 3.55
N GLN A 66 1.15 9.49 4.02
CA GLN A 66 1.14 9.09 5.43
C GLN A 66 2.21 9.87 6.20
N VAL A 67 1.78 10.55 7.27
CA VAL A 67 2.67 11.28 8.17
C VAL A 67 3.13 10.33 9.27
N GLU A 68 4.33 9.79 9.09
CA GLU A 68 4.93 8.84 10.03
C GLU A 68 5.84 9.53 11.05
N SER A 69 5.83 9.02 12.28
CA SER A 69 6.75 9.44 13.33
C SER A 69 8.21 9.22 12.89
N GLY A 70 9.09 10.15 13.27
CA GLY A 70 10.51 10.10 12.87
C GLY A 70 10.84 10.61 11.46
N THR A 71 9.86 10.83 10.58
CA THR A 71 10.08 11.41 9.24
C THR A 71 10.21 12.93 9.27
N THR A 72 10.64 13.56 8.17
CA THR A 72 10.67 15.03 8.05
C THR A 72 9.28 15.63 8.24
N PHE A 73 8.25 15.06 7.63
CA PHE A 73 6.88 15.53 7.80
C PHE A 73 6.33 15.21 9.19
N GLY A 74 6.69 14.07 9.79
CA GLY A 74 6.39 13.79 11.20
C GLY A 74 6.96 14.86 12.13
N LYS A 75 8.15 15.42 11.86
CA LYS A 75 8.70 16.54 12.66
C LYS A 75 7.98 17.87 12.44
N TRP A 76 7.40 18.08 11.26
CA TRP A 76 6.74 19.34 10.88
C TRP A 76 5.27 19.39 11.30
N TYR A 77 4.60 18.24 11.16
CA TYR A 77 3.17 18.04 11.40
C TYR A 77 2.91 17.04 12.52
N ALA A 78 3.89 16.78 13.39
CA ALA A 78 3.62 16.10 14.65
C ALA A 78 2.50 16.86 15.34
N ASP A 79 1.35 16.23 15.51
CA ASP A 79 0.46 16.58 16.60
C ASP A 79 1.27 16.40 17.88
N ALA A 80 1.32 17.33 18.83
CA ALA A 80 0.19 17.70 19.69
C ALA A 80 -0.49 16.49 20.37
N VAL A 81 0.04 15.27 20.29
CA VAL A 81 -0.38 14.10 21.09
C VAL A 81 0.60 13.93 22.26
N GLU A 82 0.39 14.65 23.35
CA GLU A 82 0.65 14.06 24.66
C GLU A 82 -0.70 13.52 25.15
N GLU A 83 -0.78 12.21 25.39
CA GLU A 83 -1.73 11.69 26.35
C GLU A 83 -1.24 12.16 27.72
N LYS A 84 -1.98 13.07 28.34
CA LYS A 84 -1.94 13.20 29.79
C LYS A 84 -3.18 12.54 30.31
N GLU A 85 -3.00 11.50 31.10
CA GLU A 85 -4.00 11.10 32.09
C GLU A 85 -4.17 12.26 33.06
N ASP A 86 -5.36 12.87 33.11
CA ASP A 86 -5.80 13.65 34.24
C ASP A 86 -7.01 12.99 34.90
N ASP A 87 -6.96 12.90 36.23
CA ASP A 87 -7.88 12.16 37.11
C ASP A 87 -9.35 12.69 37.11
N GLU A 88 -9.75 13.61 36.23
CA GLU A 88 -11.04 14.32 36.35
C GLU A 88 -11.85 14.55 35.04
N GLY A 89 -11.62 13.77 33.97
CA GLY A 89 -12.67 13.48 32.99
C GLY A 89 -13.41 14.67 32.34
N ALA A 90 -12.69 15.67 31.80
CA ALA A 90 -13.30 16.75 31.01
C ALA A 90 -12.59 16.98 29.65
N THR A 91 -13.22 16.52 28.57
CA THR A 91 -12.73 16.70 27.19
C THR A 91 -13.09 18.08 26.63
N LYS A 92 -12.08 18.91 26.34
CA LYS A 92 -11.97 19.76 25.12
C LYS A 92 -10.80 20.73 25.27
N LEU A 93 -9.79 20.59 24.43
CA LEU A 93 -8.94 21.70 24.00
C LEU A 93 -8.49 21.44 22.57
N ALA A 94 -8.88 22.34 21.65
CA ALA A 94 -8.36 22.37 20.30
C ALA A 94 -6.83 22.51 20.37
N ARG A 95 -6.12 21.49 19.89
CA ARG A 95 -4.67 21.41 19.92
C ARG A 95 -4.06 22.55 19.09
N ILE A 96 -3.21 23.35 19.70
CA ILE A 96 -2.41 24.36 18.98
C ILE A 96 -1.33 23.58 18.21
N PRO A 97 -1.26 23.69 16.88
CA PRO A 97 -0.19 23.07 16.10
C PRO A 97 1.17 23.51 16.64
N PRO A 98 2.21 22.67 16.63
CA PRO A 98 3.55 23.12 17.03
C PRO A 98 3.94 24.37 16.23
N ALA A 99 4.69 25.29 16.84
CA ALA A 99 5.08 26.56 16.19
C ALA A 99 5.78 26.36 14.83
N THR A 100 6.37 25.18 14.62
CA THR A 100 6.95 24.75 13.35
C THR A 100 5.91 24.52 12.25
N SER A 101 4.68 24.11 12.57
CA SER A 101 3.60 23.89 11.61
C SER A 101 3.18 25.20 10.91
N LEU A 102 3.25 26.34 11.59
CA LEU A 102 2.99 27.66 11.00
C LEU A 102 4.05 28.11 9.98
N LEU A 103 5.21 27.45 9.94
CA LEU A 103 6.28 27.72 8.98
C LEU A 103 6.17 26.87 7.71
N HIS A 104 5.17 25.99 7.63
CA HIS A 104 4.98 25.05 6.53
C HIS A 104 3.55 25.14 5.98
N PRO A 105 3.33 24.84 4.68
CA PRO A 105 1.99 24.76 4.12
C PRO A 105 1.13 23.75 4.89
N SER A 106 -0.17 24.01 5.06
CA SER A 106 -1.06 23.06 5.74
C SER A 106 -1.20 21.76 4.94
N LEU A 107 -1.43 20.66 5.66
CA LEU A 107 -1.92 19.43 5.04
C LEU A 107 -3.35 19.64 4.54
N PRO A 108 -3.76 19.00 3.44
CA PRO A 108 -5.16 18.90 3.05
C PRO A 108 -5.99 18.25 4.17
N SER A 109 -7.27 18.60 4.25
CA SER A 109 -8.19 17.98 5.21
C SER A 109 -8.46 16.50 4.85
N ALA A 110 -8.99 15.72 5.79
CA ALA A 110 -9.42 14.35 5.52
C ALA A 110 -10.46 14.28 4.38
N ASP A 111 -11.39 15.24 4.33
CA ASP A 111 -12.39 15.36 3.26
C ASP A 111 -11.73 15.68 1.91
N ASP A 112 -10.72 16.55 1.89
CA ASP A 112 -9.94 16.82 0.68
C ASP A 112 -9.17 15.58 0.22
N CYS A 113 -8.54 14.83 1.13
CA CYS A 113 -7.84 13.58 0.79
C CYS A 113 -8.82 12.54 0.22
N ALA A 114 -9.99 12.37 0.84
CA ALA A 114 -11.05 11.50 0.32
C ALA A 114 -11.52 11.94 -1.07
N PHE A 115 -11.69 13.25 -1.29
CA PHE A 115 -11.99 13.79 -2.63
C PHE A 115 -10.87 13.48 -3.62
N MET A 116 -9.60 13.71 -3.25
CA MET A 116 -8.44 13.47 -4.12
C MET A 116 -8.38 12.00 -4.55
N TYR A 117 -8.63 11.06 -3.63
CA TYR A 117 -8.68 9.62 -3.91
C TYR A 117 -9.81 9.28 -4.89
N ARG A 118 -11.05 9.69 -4.60
CA ARG A 118 -12.22 9.45 -5.45
C ARG A 118 -12.04 10.05 -6.85
N TYR A 119 -11.55 11.28 -6.90
CA TYR A 119 -11.29 11.98 -8.15
C TYR A 119 -10.22 11.26 -8.98
N ALA A 120 -9.13 10.82 -8.36
CA ALA A 120 -8.08 10.06 -9.04
C ALA A 120 -8.62 8.78 -9.67
N SER A 121 -9.39 7.99 -8.91
CA SER A 121 -10.00 6.76 -9.43
C SER A 121 -10.90 7.05 -10.64
N GLY A 122 -11.89 7.93 -10.49
CA GLY A 122 -12.82 8.25 -11.57
C GLY A 122 -12.12 8.84 -12.80
N TYR A 123 -11.17 9.76 -12.58
CA TYR A 123 -10.47 10.47 -13.64
C TYR A 123 -9.55 9.56 -14.46
N LEU A 124 -8.81 8.67 -13.80
CA LEU A 124 -7.92 7.70 -14.45
C LEU A 124 -8.72 6.60 -15.16
N ARG A 125 -9.79 6.09 -14.54
CA ARG A 125 -10.67 5.09 -15.17
C ARG A 125 -11.36 5.60 -16.42
N ALA A 126 -11.81 6.86 -16.40
CA ALA A 126 -12.35 7.53 -17.59
C ALA A 126 -11.32 7.66 -18.74
N ARG A 127 -10.03 7.38 -18.48
CA ARG A 127 -8.93 7.44 -19.45
C ARG A 127 -8.30 6.07 -19.73
N SER A 128 -9.10 5.03 -19.56
CA SER A 128 -8.75 3.63 -19.83
C SER A 128 -7.70 3.05 -18.91
N TYR A 129 -7.49 3.63 -17.72
CA TYR A 129 -6.70 2.97 -16.69
C TYR A 129 -7.61 2.06 -15.85
N GLU A 130 -7.21 0.82 -15.63
CA GLU A 130 -7.84 -0.07 -14.65
C GLU A 130 -7.25 0.20 -13.26
N HIS A 131 -8.08 0.52 -12.28
CA HIS A 131 -7.71 0.54 -10.86
C HIS A 131 -7.65 -0.91 -10.37
N TYR A 132 -6.46 -1.49 -10.32
CA TYR A 132 -6.29 -2.94 -10.09
C TYR A 132 -5.86 -3.30 -8.67
N GLU A 133 -5.31 -2.34 -7.92
CA GLU A 133 -5.03 -2.43 -6.48
C GLU A 133 -5.12 -1.05 -5.82
N ILE A 134 -5.19 -1.01 -4.49
CA ILE A 134 -5.46 0.16 -3.63
C ILE A 134 -4.89 1.50 -4.15
N SER A 135 -3.66 1.47 -4.65
CA SER A 135 -2.88 2.63 -5.07
C SER A 135 -2.49 2.62 -6.55
N SER A 136 -2.76 1.57 -7.33
CA SER A 136 -2.23 1.48 -8.70
C SER A 136 -3.23 1.25 -9.81
N TYR A 137 -2.89 1.87 -10.94
CA TYR A 137 -3.69 2.01 -12.13
C TYR A 137 -2.89 1.54 -13.35
N ALA A 138 -3.48 0.70 -14.18
CA ALA A 138 -2.84 0.12 -15.35
C ALA A 138 -3.55 0.58 -16.62
N LEU A 139 -2.84 1.20 -17.56
CA LEU A 139 -3.41 1.55 -18.85
C LEU A 139 -3.88 0.28 -19.57
N GLN A 140 -5.06 0.32 -20.17
CA GLN A 140 -5.59 -0.76 -21.00
C GLN A 140 -5.17 -0.56 -22.46
N ASP A 141 -4.85 -1.66 -23.14
CA ASP A 141 -4.61 -1.68 -24.59
C ASP A 141 -5.92 -1.55 -25.39
N GLY A 142 -5.82 -1.52 -26.73
CA GLY A 142 -6.97 -1.33 -27.62
C GLY A 142 -8.04 -2.43 -27.57
N ILE A 143 -7.77 -3.56 -26.90
CA ILE A 143 -8.74 -4.64 -26.67
C ILE A 143 -9.09 -4.81 -25.18
N GLY A 144 -8.70 -3.85 -24.34
CA GLY A 144 -9.07 -3.81 -22.92
C GLY A 144 -8.13 -4.58 -21.98
N ARG A 145 -6.96 -5.06 -22.44
CA ARG A 145 -6.01 -5.76 -21.54
C ARG A 145 -5.21 -4.74 -20.72
N PRO A 146 -5.22 -4.83 -19.38
CA PRO A 146 -4.49 -3.90 -18.52
C PRO A 146 -2.99 -4.23 -18.47
N HIS A 147 -2.16 -3.21 -18.55
CA HIS A 147 -0.71 -3.30 -18.34
C HIS A 147 -0.35 -3.27 -16.83
N ARG A 148 -0.90 -4.21 -16.04
CA ARG A 148 -0.65 -4.29 -14.58
C ARG A 148 0.84 -4.51 -14.31
N SER A 149 1.38 -3.84 -13.29
CA SER A 149 2.78 -3.99 -12.89
C SER A 149 3.00 -5.36 -12.24
N LYS A 150 3.75 -6.24 -12.90
CA LYS A 150 4.16 -7.53 -12.32
C LYS A 150 4.94 -7.36 -11.01
N HIS A 151 5.75 -6.29 -10.94
CA HIS A 151 6.51 -5.97 -9.73
C HIS A 151 5.59 -5.63 -8.56
N ASN A 152 4.49 -4.91 -8.80
CA ASN A 152 3.56 -4.60 -7.73
C ASN A 152 2.75 -5.85 -7.38
N GLN A 153 2.24 -6.56 -8.39
CA GLN A 153 1.36 -7.72 -8.20
C GLN A 153 1.99 -8.84 -7.37
N ILE A 154 3.29 -9.10 -7.50
CA ILE A 154 3.94 -10.20 -6.78
C ILE A 154 3.82 -10.09 -5.25
N TYR A 155 3.72 -8.87 -4.71
CA TYR A 155 3.53 -8.64 -3.28
C TYR A 155 2.09 -8.90 -2.82
N TRP A 156 1.13 -8.89 -3.74
CA TRP A 156 -0.30 -9.12 -3.49
C TRP A 156 -0.76 -10.55 -3.84
N GLU A 157 0.14 -11.39 -4.35
CA GLU A 157 -0.14 -12.78 -4.71
C GLU A 157 0.03 -13.70 -3.49
N ILE A 158 -0.90 -14.63 -3.32
CA ILE A 158 -0.80 -15.67 -2.28
C ILE A 158 0.43 -16.53 -2.59
N GLY A 159 1.41 -16.52 -1.69
CA GLY A 159 2.66 -17.26 -1.88
C GLY A 159 3.59 -16.67 -2.94
N GLY A 160 3.45 -15.38 -3.28
CA GLY A 160 4.35 -14.67 -4.18
C GLY A 160 5.82 -14.84 -3.80
N LYS A 161 6.69 -15.02 -4.79
CA LYS A 161 8.12 -15.30 -4.59
C LYS A 161 8.98 -14.28 -5.33
N TRP A 162 9.99 -13.76 -4.64
CA TRP A 162 10.92 -12.81 -5.23
C TRP A 162 12.29 -12.86 -4.57
N TYR A 163 13.31 -12.54 -5.37
CA TYR A 163 14.63 -12.23 -4.87
C TYR A 163 14.81 -10.72 -4.88
N ALA A 164 15.19 -10.17 -3.73
CA ALA A 164 15.63 -8.80 -3.61
C ALA A 164 17.14 -8.77 -3.36
N ILE A 165 17.83 -7.72 -3.82
CA ILE A 165 19.29 -7.57 -3.71
C ILE A 165 19.57 -6.12 -3.31
N GLY A 166 20.55 -5.90 -2.45
CA GLY A 166 20.97 -4.58 -2.02
C GLY A 166 20.69 -4.30 -0.55
N LEU A 167 21.17 -3.14 -0.11
CA LEU A 167 21.01 -2.61 1.25
C LEU A 167 19.52 -2.57 1.64
N GLY A 168 19.16 -3.17 2.77
CA GLY A 168 17.79 -3.17 3.31
C GLY A 168 16.76 -4.01 2.54
N ALA A 169 17.15 -4.72 1.48
CA ALA A 169 16.22 -5.42 0.61
C ALA A 169 15.67 -6.71 1.25
N THR A 170 14.40 -7.06 1.04
CA THR A 170 13.80 -8.30 1.58
C THR A 170 13.33 -9.23 0.47
N SER A 171 13.84 -10.45 0.43
CA SER A 171 13.34 -11.52 -0.44
C SER A 171 12.21 -12.29 0.25
N ASN A 172 11.36 -12.95 -0.54
CA ASN A 172 10.45 -13.97 -0.07
C ASN A 172 10.64 -15.23 -0.92
N VAL A 173 11.14 -16.31 -0.32
CA VAL A 173 11.41 -17.56 -1.00
C VAL A 173 10.76 -18.69 -0.21
N ASN A 174 9.82 -19.38 -0.85
CA ASN A 174 9.07 -20.50 -0.25
C ASN A 174 8.36 -20.15 1.07
N GLY A 175 7.88 -18.91 1.21
CA GLY A 175 7.19 -18.44 2.42
C GLY A 175 8.11 -17.89 3.51
N THR A 176 9.43 -17.96 3.32
CA THR A 176 10.41 -17.40 4.25
C THR A 176 10.90 -16.05 3.76
N ARG A 177 10.86 -15.03 4.63
CA ARG A 177 11.39 -13.69 4.35
C ARG A 177 12.88 -13.59 4.69
N TYR A 178 13.66 -12.97 3.80
CA TYR A 178 15.09 -12.75 3.96
C TYR A 178 15.42 -11.28 3.71
N SER A 179 15.43 -10.46 4.75
CA SER A 179 15.89 -9.05 4.69
C SER A 179 17.41 -8.93 4.47
N ARG A 180 17.96 -7.71 4.33
CA ARG A 180 19.40 -7.38 4.28
C ARG A 180 19.68 -6.24 5.25
N PRO A 181 20.94 -6.04 5.72
CA PRO A 181 21.16 -5.00 6.70
C PRO A 181 20.74 -3.65 6.14
N ARG A 182 20.10 -2.81 6.95
CA ARG A 182 19.64 -1.48 6.51
C ARG A 182 20.75 -0.43 6.64
N ALA A 183 21.68 -0.64 7.57
CA ALA A 183 22.85 0.23 7.76
C ALA A 183 23.98 -0.15 6.79
N LEU A 184 24.56 0.85 6.13
CA LEU A 184 25.61 0.64 5.13
C LEU A 184 26.83 -0.08 5.71
N SER A 185 27.22 0.22 6.96
CA SER A 185 28.34 -0.44 7.65
C SER A 185 28.11 -1.94 7.84
N GLU A 186 26.91 -2.31 8.30
CA GLU A 186 26.52 -3.71 8.53
C GLU A 186 26.40 -4.47 7.22
N TYR A 187 25.82 -3.87 6.19
CA TYR A 187 25.73 -4.46 4.85
C TYR A 187 27.11 -4.72 4.25
N ASN A 188 28.02 -3.75 4.37
CA ASN A 188 29.40 -3.92 3.94
C ASN A 188 30.13 -5.03 4.72
N GLY A 189 29.87 -5.16 6.03
CA GLY A 189 30.39 -6.27 6.84
C GLY A 189 29.86 -7.61 6.33
N TRP A 190 28.54 -7.76 6.30
CA TRP A 190 27.86 -8.97 5.84
C TRP A 190 28.33 -9.42 4.44
N THR A 191 28.36 -8.49 3.47
CA THR A 191 28.80 -8.82 2.10
C THR A 191 30.26 -9.27 2.00
N LYS A 192 31.15 -8.85 2.90
CA LYS A 192 32.56 -9.32 2.95
C LYS A 192 32.71 -10.70 3.56
N ASP A 193 31.75 -11.10 4.38
CA ASP A 193 31.75 -12.40 5.05
C ASP A 193 31.05 -13.46 4.22
N LEU A 194 30.19 -13.08 3.26
CA LEU A 194 29.61 -13.95 2.23
C LEU A 194 30.70 -14.75 1.50
N GLY A 195 30.69 -16.08 1.66
CA GLY A 195 31.64 -17.00 1.02
C GLY A 195 32.77 -17.51 1.92
N LYS A 196 32.83 -17.06 3.18
CA LYS A 196 33.56 -17.80 4.22
C LYS A 196 32.69 -18.99 4.63
N ASP A 197 33.31 -20.17 4.67
CA ASP A 197 32.71 -21.51 4.77
C ASP A 197 32.12 -21.79 6.17
N ASP A 198 31.31 -20.87 6.67
CA ASP A 198 30.53 -21.02 7.88
C ASP A 198 29.04 -20.99 7.51
N SER A 199 28.35 -22.08 7.84
CA SER A 199 26.90 -22.25 7.71
C SER A 199 26.09 -21.24 8.55
N SER A 200 26.75 -20.28 9.20
CA SER A 200 26.17 -19.20 10.01
C SER A 200 26.04 -17.86 9.28
N ASN A 201 26.42 -17.77 8.00
CA ASN A 201 26.29 -16.55 7.17
C ASN A 201 24.84 -16.19 6.78
N ASP A 202 23.88 -16.78 7.48
CA ASP A 202 22.49 -16.43 7.36
C ASP A 202 22.32 -14.92 7.65
N PRO A 203 21.50 -14.21 6.89
CA PRO A 203 21.31 -12.79 7.12
C PRO A 203 20.80 -12.56 8.57
N PRO A 204 21.19 -11.46 9.24
CA PRO A 204 20.95 -11.22 10.67
C PRO A 204 19.52 -11.41 11.21
N TRP A 205 18.48 -11.35 10.37
CA TRP A 205 17.06 -11.54 10.71
C TRP A 205 16.49 -12.84 10.13
N MET A 206 17.33 -13.79 9.67
CA MET A 206 16.85 -15.13 9.29
C MET A 206 16.30 -15.88 10.51
N SER A 207 16.81 -15.55 11.70
CA SER A 207 16.26 -15.93 12.99
C SER A 207 15.23 -14.88 13.45
N ASN A 208 13.97 -15.13 13.07
CA ASN A 208 12.74 -14.50 13.54
C ASN A 208 12.67 -12.96 13.45
N ASP A 209 11.82 -12.48 12.56
CA ASP A 209 11.16 -11.15 12.61
C ASP A 209 10.32 -10.94 13.91
N SER A 210 10.53 -11.72 14.98
CA SER A 210 9.85 -11.60 16.28
C SER A 210 10.59 -10.76 17.31
N GLU A 211 11.84 -10.33 17.07
CA GLU A 211 12.65 -9.61 18.08
C GLU A 211 12.89 -8.12 17.77
N GLN A 212 11.85 -7.44 17.31
CA GLN A 212 11.62 -6.04 17.66
C GLN A 212 10.12 -5.74 17.65
N GLY A 213 9.41 -6.32 18.64
CA GLY A 213 8.11 -5.78 19.06
C GLY A 213 6.88 -6.67 18.95
N SER A 214 6.98 -8.00 18.98
CA SER A 214 5.97 -8.90 19.56
C SER A 214 6.39 -10.35 19.38
N ASN A 215 6.48 -11.10 20.48
CA ASN A 215 6.49 -12.55 20.45
C ASN A 215 5.23 -13.04 19.74
N GLN A 216 5.31 -13.45 18.48
CA GLN A 216 4.36 -14.40 17.91
C GLN A 216 5.18 -15.44 17.14
N THR A 217 5.23 -16.64 17.70
CA THR A 217 5.14 -17.87 16.88
C THR A 217 4.16 -17.56 15.77
N ALA A 218 4.58 -17.62 14.49
CA ALA A 218 3.71 -17.40 13.35
C ALA A 218 2.42 -18.19 13.56
N ASP A 219 1.39 -17.50 14.03
CA ASP A 219 0.17 -18.15 14.46
C ASP A 219 -0.54 -18.56 13.19
N LYS A 220 -1.34 -19.62 13.23
CA LYS A 220 -2.00 -20.13 12.02
C LYS A 220 -2.85 -19.06 11.31
N ASP A 221 -3.25 -18.05 12.07
CA ASP A 221 -4.10 -16.94 11.66
C ASP A 221 -3.31 -15.82 10.98
N ASP A 222 -2.05 -15.54 11.36
CA ASP A 222 -1.26 -14.43 10.80
C ASP A 222 -1.13 -14.51 9.27
N ALA A 223 -0.97 -15.72 8.73
CA ALA A 223 -0.88 -15.93 7.29
C ALA A 223 -2.22 -15.66 6.58
N LEU A 224 -3.35 -15.97 7.21
CA LEU A 224 -4.67 -15.68 6.65
C LEU A 224 -4.95 -14.17 6.74
N LEU A 225 -4.62 -13.53 7.85
CA LEU A 225 -4.75 -12.08 8.03
C LEU A 225 -3.97 -11.33 6.95
N ASP A 226 -2.72 -11.72 6.68
CA ASP A 226 -1.90 -11.18 5.58
C ASP A 226 -2.58 -11.39 4.21
N ILE A 227 -3.17 -12.57 3.96
CA ILE A 227 -3.90 -12.86 2.71
C ILE A 227 -5.15 -11.98 2.60
N ILE A 228 -5.95 -11.84 3.66
CA ILE A 228 -7.14 -10.98 3.66
C ILE A 228 -6.74 -9.53 3.41
N LEU A 229 -5.72 -9.05 4.13
CA LEU A 229 -5.17 -7.70 4.05
C LEU A 229 -4.72 -7.37 2.62
N THR A 230 -3.98 -8.29 1.99
CA THR A 230 -3.44 -8.08 0.65
C THR A 230 -4.51 -8.27 -0.43
N ARG A 231 -5.28 -9.36 -0.40
CA ARG A 231 -6.21 -9.71 -1.47
C ARG A 231 -7.40 -8.77 -1.59
N LEU A 232 -7.98 -8.32 -0.47
CA LEU A 232 -9.09 -7.37 -0.51
C LEU A 232 -8.69 -6.01 -1.07
N ARG A 233 -7.43 -5.60 -0.92
CA ARG A 233 -6.88 -4.37 -1.52
C ARG A 233 -6.55 -4.49 -3.00
N THR A 234 -6.96 -5.59 -3.65
CA THR A 234 -6.89 -5.77 -5.10
C THR A 234 -8.29 -5.82 -5.71
N LYS A 235 -8.41 -5.42 -6.99
CA LYS A 235 -9.65 -5.54 -7.77
C LYS A 235 -10.13 -6.99 -7.89
N ASP A 236 -9.20 -7.93 -7.82
CA ASP A 236 -9.48 -9.35 -7.97
C ASP A 236 -10.11 -9.93 -6.69
N GLY A 237 -9.93 -9.28 -5.54
CA GLY A 237 -10.54 -9.64 -4.27
C GLY A 237 -10.05 -10.94 -3.63
N LEU A 238 -10.77 -11.33 -2.58
CA LEU A 238 -10.52 -12.51 -1.76
C LEU A 238 -11.31 -13.71 -2.28
N ASP A 239 -10.61 -14.82 -2.48
CA ASP A 239 -11.16 -16.08 -2.98
C ASP A 239 -11.65 -16.94 -1.80
N LEU A 240 -12.97 -17.05 -1.65
CA LEU A 240 -13.58 -17.80 -0.56
C LEU A 240 -13.54 -19.31 -0.80
N ASP A 241 -13.58 -19.75 -2.07
CA ASP A 241 -13.50 -21.17 -2.40
C ASP A 241 -12.11 -21.71 -2.04
N TRP A 242 -11.07 -20.91 -2.27
CA TRP A 242 -9.72 -21.24 -1.83
C TRP A 242 -9.62 -21.39 -0.31
N ILE A 243 -10.27 -20.51 0.46
CA ILE A 243 -10.29 -20.60 1.94
C ILE A 243 -11.05 -21.85 2.39
N ALA A 244 -12.25 -22.08 1.85
CA ALA A 244 -13.10 -23.22 2.20
C ALA A 244 -12.39 -24.57 1.97
N ASN A 245 -11.62 -24.68 0.88
CA ASN A 245 -10.93 -25.91 0.51
C ASN A 245 -9.47 -25.98 1.00
N ASN A 246 -9.01 -25.02 1.80
CA ASN A 246 -7.65 -25.02 2.33
C ASN A 246 -7.52 -25.98 3.51
N GLU A 247 -6.45 -26.78 3.56
CA GLU A 247 -6.20 -27.73 4.66
C GLU A 247 -6.07 -27.08 6.05
N LYS A 248 -5.72 -25.78 6.12
CA LYS A 248 -5.54 -25.03 7.36
C LYS A 248 -6.77 -24.24 7.79
N TYR A 249 -7.64 -23.92 6.84
CA TYR A 249 -8.83 -23.09 7.07
C TYR A 249 -10.07 -23.94 6.81
N GLY A 250 -11.20 -23.31 6.47
CA GLY A 250 -12.41 -24.03 6.10
C GLY A 250 -13.64 -23.14 6.13
N ASP A 251 -14.81 -23.78 6.13
CA ASP A 251 -16.10 -23.10 6.06
C ASP A 251 -16.34 -22.15 7.24
N SER A 252 -15.85 -22.45 8.45
CA SER A 252 -15.99 -21.57 9.61
C SER A 252 -15.35 -20.20 9.37
N TYR A 253 -14.13 -20.17 8.83
CA TYR A 253 -13.43 -18.93 8.46
C TYR A 253 -14.19 -18.16 7.37
N VAL A 254 -14.75 -18.88 6.39
CA VAL A 254 -15.55 -18.26 5.33
C VAL A 254 -16.79 -17.58 5.91
N GLU A 255 -17.48 -18.23 6.85
CA GLU A 255 -18.64 -17.66 7.51
C GLU A 255 -18.28 -16.47 8.41
N ALA A 256 -17.16 -16.53 9.15
CA ALA A 256 -16.63 -15.40 9.91
C ALA A 256 -16.31 -14.18 9.01
N ILE A 257 -15.62 -14.41 7.89
CA ILE A 257 -15.31 -13.37 6.90
C ILE A 257 -16.60 -12.77 6.34
N LYS A 258 -17.60 -13.59 6.00
CA LYS A 258 -18.90 -13.11 5.51
C LYS A 258 -19.63 -12.25 6.55
N ARG A 259 -19.59 -12.63 7.84
CA ARG A 259 -20.15 -11.79 8.92
C ARG A 259 -19.42 -10.46 9.00
N GLY A 260 -18.09 -10.46 8.94
CA GLY A 260 -17.26 -9.25 9.00
C GLY A 260 -17.47 -8.28 7.83
N VAL A 261 -17.96 -8.75 6.69
CA VAL A 261 -18.30 -7.85 5.56
C VAL A 261 -19.78 -7.50 5.48
N LYS A 262 -20.66 -8.08 6.29
CA LYS A 262 -22.11 -7.99 6.07
C LYS A 262 -22.64 -6.56 6.07
N TYR A 263 -22.24 -5.76 7.05
CA TYR A 263 -22.60 -4.34 7.12
C TYR A 263 -22.08 -3.53 5.91
N PHE A 264 -20.90 -3.90 5.41
CA PHE A 264 -20.27 -3.23 4.28
C PHE A 264 -20.86 -3.64 2.93
N GLU A 265 -21.42 -4.85 2.84
CA GLU A 265 -22.25 -5.27 1.72
C GLU A 265 -23.54 -4.44 1.66
N ASP A 266 -24.21 -4.26 2.80
CA ASP A 266 -25.46 -3.49 2.89
C ASP A 266 -25.27 -1.99 2.58
N THR A 267 -24.03 -1.50 2.64
CA THR A 267 -23.64 -0.11 2.31
C THR A 267 -22.91 0.02 0.96
N GLU A 268 -22.91 -1.02 0.14
CA GLU A 268 -22.30 -1.06 -1.21
C GLU A 268 -20.77 -0.81 -1.22
N LEU A 269 -20.10 -0.98 -0.08
CA LEU A 269 -18.64 -0.92 0.04
C LEU A 269 -17.98 -2.24 -0.31
N VAL A 270 -18.73 -3.34 -0.22
CA VAL A 270 -18.29 -4.69 -0.55
C VAL A 270 -19.31 -5.35 -1.49
N THR A 271 -18.83 -6.07 -2.49
CA THR A 271 -19.65 -7.00 -3.26
C THR A 271 -19.29 -8.42 -2.88
N VAL A 272 -20.30 -9.19 -2.46
CA VAL A 272 -20.18 -10.63 -2.21
C VAL A 272 -20.81 -11.37 -3.38
N SER A 273 -20.04 -12.28 -3.96
CA SER A 273 -20.47 -13.15 -5.07
C SER A 273 -20.12 -14.60 -4.72
N PRO A 274 -20.71 -15.61 -5.40
CA PRO A 274 -20.34 -17.00 -5.17
C PRO A 274 -18.81 -17.18 -5.25
N GLY A 275 -18.21 -17.67 -4.17
CA GLY A 275 -16.77 -17.94 -4.07
C GLY A 275 -15.86 -16.71 -3.95
N ARG A 276 -16.38 -15.47 -3.88
CA ARG A 276 -15.51 -14.28 -3.89
C ARG A 276 -16.08 -13.03 -3.25
N ILE A 277 -15.23 -12.33 -2.50
CA ILE A 277 -15.48 -11.00 -1.94
C ILE A 277 -14.59 -9.97 -2.63
N LYS A 278 -15.15 -8.83 -3.01
CA LYS A 278 -14.41 -7.68 -3.56
C LYS A 278 -14.82 -6.39 -2.90
N LEU A 279 -13.85 -5.51 -2.68
CA LEU A 279 -14.13 -4.12 -2.31
C LEU A 279 -14.60 -3.35 -3.55
N THR A 280 -15.55 -2.44 -3.38
CA THR A 280 -16.00 -1.57 -4.47
C THR A 280 -14.99 -0.45 -4.72
N ASP A 281 -15.00 0.07 -5.94
CA ASP A 281 -14.10 1.14 -6.37
C ASP A 281 -14.91 2.42 -6.65
N PRO A 282 -14.60 3.56 -6.00
CA PRO A 282 -13.44 3.77 -5.13
C PRO A 282 -13.70 3.55 -3.63
N ASP A 283 -14.96 3.59 -3.19
CA ASP A 283 -15.26 3.75 -1.76
C ASP A 283 -14.91 2.50 -0.93
N GLY A 284 -15.17 1.30 -1.42
CA GLY A 284 -14.72 0.07 -0.75
C GLY A 284 -13.20 0.05 -0.52
N PHE A 285 -12.41 0.47 -1.51
CA PHE A 285 -10.96 0.63 -1.34
C PHE A 285 -10.59 1.73 -0.35
N LEU A 286 -11.25 2.88 -0.42
CA LEU A 286 -11.02 4.01 0.50
C LEU A 286 -11.26 3.58 1.97
N PHE A 287 -12.29 2.77 2.22
CA PHE A 287 -12.62 2.24 3.55
C PHE A 287 -12.02 0.84 3.83
N SER A 288 -11.07 0.39 3.02
CA SER A 288 -10.51 -0.98 3.12
C SER A 288 -9.99 -1.32 4.52
N ASN A 289 -9.36 -0.37 5.21
CA ASN A 289 -8.87 -0.56 6.58
C ASN A 289 -10.00 -0.92 7.53
N ASN A 290 -11.10 -0.18 7.51
CA ASN A 290 -12.26 -0.42 8.38
C ASN A 290 -12.91 -1.77 8.10
N ILE A 291 -13.04 -2.13 6.81
CA ILE A 291 -13.64 -3.40 6.38
C ILE A 291 -12.77 -4.56 6.86
N ILE A 292 -11.46 -4.49 6.62
CA ILE A 292 -10.53 -5.56 7.02
C ILE A 292 -10.45 -5.69 8.55
N SER A 293 -10.39 -4.59 9.29
CA SER A 293 -10.40 -4.62 10.76
C SER A 293 -11.67 -5.29 11.31
N ASN A 294 -12.82 -5.12 10.66
CA ASN A 294 -14.05 -5.78 11.10
C ASN A 294 -14.03 -7.28 10.81
N ILE A 295 -13.46 -7.70 9.66
CA ILE A 295 -13.22 -9.12 9.38
C ILE A 295 -12.32 -9.75 10.44
N PHE A 296 -11.24 -9.06 10.82
CA PHE A 296 -10.29 -9.58 11.82
C PHE A 296 -10.98 -9.78 13.17
N ALA A 297 -11.76 -8.81 13.63
CA ALA A 297 -12.54 -8.97 14.87
C ALA A 297 -13.49 -10.17 14.84
N GLN A 298 -14.12 -10.47 13.70
CA GLN A 298 -15.00 -11.64 13.56
C GLN A 298 -14.26 -12.97 13.47
N LEU A 299 -13.00 -12.97 13.06
CA LEU A 299 -12.15 -14.15 13.07
C LEU A 299 -11.67 -14.46 14.49
N ASP A 300 -11.30 -13.44 15.26
CA ASP A 300 -10.89 -13.58 16.65
C ASP A 300 -12.03 -14.20 17.50
N ASP A 301 -13.27 -13.71 17.34
CA ASP A 301 -14.46 -14.19 18.06
C ASP A 301 -14.80 -15.68 17.82
N ASP A 302 -14.37 -16.27 16.70
CA ASP A 302 -14.64 -17.68 16.33
C ASP A 302 -13.51 -18.63 16.75
N THR A 303 -12.40 -18.11 17.29
CA THR A 303 -11.22 -18.89 17.69
C THR A 303 -11.14 -19.20 19.21
N ASP A 304 -12.04 -18.64 20.01
CA ASP A 304 -12.26 -18.93 21.44
C ASP A 304 -13.29 -20.05 21.68
#